data_AF-A0A2V6CZP3-F1
#
_entry.id   AF-A0A2V6CZP3-F1
#
_cell.length_a   1.000
_cell.length_b   1.000
_cell.length_c   1.000
_cell.angle_alpha   90.00
_cell.angle_beta   90.00
_cell.angle_gamma   90.00
#
_symmetry.space_group_name_H-M   'P 1'
#
loop_
_entity.id
_entity.type
_entity.pdbx_description
1 polymer ?
#
loop_
_entity_poly.entity_id
_entity_poly.type
_entity_poly.pdbx_seq_one_letter_code
_entity_poly.pdbx_strand_id
1 'polypeptide(L)'
;MRERWHDLCLSAGIPYNNRKHRNIMKLHKTLLTIIAAVVGVGLLSSAQATPITGMLNIGGTATFDTTSLATAHSATFSDELVLGGNTGTFAGFAVGTPVVMASYTFDPSTITNGLWSVNGFTFNLLSSTVVSRSSTFLSVSGTGIITGPAGFDATPGMWAFTSQNAGGHPHSTFSFSANTVAGGVPDGGMTIVLLATGLMGLAAFRAKFAKV
;
A
#
# COMPACT_ATOMS: atom_id res chain seq x y z
N MET A 1 -100.57 14.76 20.60
CA MET A 1 -100.32 16.20 20.78
C MET A 1 -99.28 16.40 21.87
N ARG A 2 -98.36 17.37 21.65
CA ARG A 2 -97.25 17.86 22.48
C ARG A 2 -95.86 17.21 22.31
N GLU A 3 -95.18 17.71 21.27
CA GLU A 3 -93.85 18.37 21.27
C GLU A 3 -92.89 18.12 22.46
N ARG A 4 -91.65 17.73 22.15
CA ARG A 4 -90.45 17.91 22.98
C ARG A 4 -89.30 18.38 22.09
N TRP A 5 -88.89 19.64 22.26
CA TRP A 5 -87.64 20.21 21.78
C TRP A 5 -86.86 20.67 23.00
N HIS A 6 -85.59 20.28 23.09
CA HIS A 6 -84.48 20.79 23.94
C HIS A 6 -83.30 19.82 23.62
N ASP A 7 -82.08 20.19 23.23
CA ASP A 7 -81.32 21.43 23.36
C ASP A 7 -80.22 21.50 22.30
N LEU A 8 -79.90 22.72 21.87
CA LEU A 8 -78.67 23.09 21.16
C LEU A 8 -77.57 23.32 22.20
N CYS A 9 -76.46 22.57 22.10
CA CYS A 9 -75.21 22.96 22.73
C CYS A 9 -74.09 22.95 21.67
N LEU A 10 -73.69 24.15 21.26
CA LEU A 10 -72.61 24.42 20.31
C LEU A 10 -71.27 24.23 21.04
N SER A 11 -70.45 23.26 20.63
CA SER A 11 -69.02 23.22 20.97
C SER A 11 -68.22 23.22 19.68
N ALA A 12 -67.66 24.38 19.35
CA ALA A 12 -66.81 24.59 18.19
C ALA A 12 -65.42 23.99 18.46
N GLY A 13 -65.25 22.70 18.18
CA GLY A 13 -63.94 22.06 18.14
C GLY A 13 -63.18 22.50 16.90
N ILE A 14 -62.09 23.25 17.06
CA ILE A 14 -61.11 23.48 15.99
C ILE A 14 -60.52 22.11 15.62
N PRO A 15 -60.71 21.59 14.39
CA PRO A 15 -60.16 20.28 14.04
C PRO A 15 -58.64 20.37 13.92
N TYR A 16 -57.93 19.88 14.94
CA TYR A 16 -56.50 19.62 14.85
C TYR A 16 -56.25 18.61 13.71
N ASN A 17 -55.66 19.09 12.61
CA ASN A 17 -55.50 18.31 11.39
C ASN A 17 -54.34 17.30 11.53
N ASN A 18 -54.64 16.15 12.15
CA ASN A 18 -53.76 14.98 12.33
C ASN A 18 -53.12 14.44 11.03
N ARG A 19 -53.64 14.82 9.86
CA ARG A 19 -53.10 14.41 8.56
C ARG A 19 -51.77 15.11 8.25
N LYS A 20 -51.61 16.38 8.62
CA LYS A 20 -50.41 17.18 8.35
C LYS A 20 -49.21 16.67 9.18
N HIS A 21 -49.43 16.41 10.47
CA HIS A 21 -48.41 15.90 11.40
C HIS A 21 -47.87 14.51 11.02
N ARG A 22 -48.74 13.62 10.53
CA ARG A 22 -48.37 12.26 10.11
C ARG A 22 -47.52 12.24 8.82
N ASN A 23 -47.79 13.14 7.88
CA ASN A 23 -46.99 13.27 6.65
C ASN A 23 -45.62 13.91 6.92
N ILE A 24 -45.58 14.90 7.82
CA ILE A 24 -44.33 15.48 8.33
C ILE A 24 -43.47 14.36 8.95
N MET A 25 -43.99 13.60 9.91
CA MET A 25 -43.23 12.51 10.54
C MET A 25 -42.74 11.41 9.57
N LYS A 26 -43.47 11.13 8.49
CA LYS A 26 -43.05 10.19 7.44
C LYS A 26 -41.91 10.75 6.59
N LEU A 27 -41.98 12.03 6.21
CA LEU A 27 -40.95 12.70 5.41
C LEU A 27 -39.61 12.80 6.17
N HIS A 28 -39.66 13.01 7.49
CA HIS A 28 -38.46 13.11 8.34
C HIS A 28 -37.77 11.75 8.49
N LYS A 29 -38.57 10.67 8.62
CA LYS A 29 -38.06 9.29 8.66
C LYS A 29 -37.40 8.90 7.34
N THR A 30 -37.97 9.28 6.19
CA THR A 30 -37.38 9.04 4.86
C THR A 30 -36.12 9.89 4.64
N LEU A 31 -36.09 11.14 5.10
CA LEU A 31 -34.91 11.99 4.97
C LEU A 31 -33.74 11.46 5.82
N LEU A 32 -34.01 11.05 7.07
CA LEU A 32 -33.02 10.46 7.97
C LEU A 32 -32.47 9.12 7.45
N THR A 33 -33.30 8.30 6.78
CA THR A 33 -32.83 7.04 6.16
C THR A 33 -31.99 7.27 4.91
N ILE A 34 -32.32 8.28 4.10
CA ILE A 34 -31.51 8.65 2.92
C ILE A 34 -30.16 9.22 3.37
N ILE A 35 -30.13 10.06 4.41
CA ILE A 35 -28.87 10.60 4.96
C ILE A 35 -28.00 9.47 5.54
N ALA A 36 -28.59 8.50 6.25
CA ALA A 36 -27.85 7.33 6.75
C ALA A 36 -27.30 6.44 5.62
N ALA A 37 -28.00 6.32 4.49
CA ALA A 37 -27.53 5.57 3.32
C ALA A 37 -26.37 6.28 2.59
N VAL A 38 -26.38 7.62 2.52
CA VAL A 38 -25.32 8.41 1.87
C VAL A 38 -24.04 8.44 2.72
N VAL A 39 -24.15 8.45 4.06
CA VAL A 39 -22.99 8.35 4.97
C VAL A 39 -22.31 6.98 4.87
N GLY A 40 -23.06 5.91 4.59
CA GLY A 40 -22.49 4.56 4.42
C GLY A 40 -21.66 4.35 3.16
N VAL A 41 -21.90 5.13 2.10
CA VAL A 41 -21.16 5.02 0.82
C VAL A 41 -19.88 5.88 0.83
N GLY A 42 -19.87 7.01 1.55
CA GLY A 42 -18.72 7.92 1.61
C GLY A 42 -17.54 7.44 2.46
N LEU A 43 -17.71 6.38 3.28
CA LEU A 43 -16.67 5.85 4.18
C LEU A 43 -15.79 4.76 3.56
N LEU A 44 -15.95 4.46 2.27
CA LEU A 44 -15.23 3.38 1.58
C LEU A 44 -14.04 3.84 0.72
N SER A 45 -13.67 5.12 0.75
CA SER A 45 -12.40 5.56 0.14
C SER A 45 -11.22 5.18 1.04
N SER A 46 -10.97 3.89 1.20
CA SER A 46 -9.68 3.44 1.69
C SER A 46 -8.64 3.77 0.62
N ALA A 47 -7.70 4.66 0.94
CA ALA A 47 -6.44 4.75 0.22
C ALA A 47 -5.69 3.45 0.50
N GLN A 48 -6.04 2.38 -0.23
CA GLN A 48 -5.29 1.14 -0.23
C GLN A 48 -3.97 1.47 -0.91
N ALA A 49 -2.89 1.48 -0.14
CA ALA A 49 -1.57 1.63 -0.71
C ALA A 49 -1.27 0.39 -1.57
N THR A 50 -0.81 0.63 -2.78
CA THR A 50 -0.54 -0.45 -3.74
C THR A 50 0.80 -1.09 -3.40
N PRO A 51 0.89 -2.44 -3.36
CA PRO A 51 2.18 -3.09 -3.17
C PRO A 51 3.11 -2.78 -4.34
N ILE A 52 4.40 -2.69 -4.05
CA ILE A 52 5.44 -2.52 -5.06
C ILE A 52 5.71 -3.89 -5.67
N THR A 53 5.73 -4.02 -6.99
CA THR A 53 5.90 -5.33 -7.66
C THR A 53 6.86 -5.23 -8.85
N GLY A 54 7.39 -6.38 -9.27
CA GLY A 54 8.22 -6.50 -10.45
C GLY A 54 9.71 -6.30 -10.19
N MET A 55 10.46 -6.23 -11.29
CA MET A 55 11.91 -6.19 -11.32
C MET A 55 12.39 -4.85 -11.86
N LEU A 56 13.36 -4.26 -11.19
CA LEU A 56 14.13 -3.14 -11.69
C LEU A 56 15.54 -3.68 -11.99
N ASN A 57 16.09 -3.29 -13.14
CA ASN A 57 17.45 -3.59 -13.53
C ASN A 57 18.26 -2.29 -13.49
N ILE A 58 19.43 -2.35 -12.86
CA ILE A 58 20.36 -1.24 -12.66
C ILE A 58 21.74 -1.76 -13.05
N GLY A 59 22.50 -0.94 -13.74
CA GLY A 59 23.90 -1.18 -14.08
C GLY A 59 24.71 0.09 -13.88
N GLY A 60 26.00 -0.06 -13.63
CA GLY A 60 26.92 1.04 -13.36
C GLY A 60 28.32 0.49 -13.15
N THR A 61 29.17 1.28 -12.49
CA THR A 61 30.53 0.92 -12.17
C THR A 61 30.68 0.67 -10.67
N ALA A 62 31.23 -0.48 -10.30
CA ALA A 62 31.58 -0.78 -8.91
C ALA A 62 33.09 -0.71 -8.69
N THR A 63 33.52 0.02 -7.66
CA THR A 63 34.89 0.05 -7.18
C THR A 63 34.97 -0.65 -5.83
N PHE A 64 35.84 -1.64 -5.72
CA PHE A 64 36.02 -2.48 -4.54
C PHE A 64 37.17 -1.97 -3.66
N ASP A 65 37.14 -2.33 -2.39
CA ASP A 65 38.20 -2.04 -1.42
C ASP A 65 39.51 -2.79 -1.67
N THR A 66 39.48 -3.86 -2.46
CA THR A 66 40.66 -4.60 -2.89
C THR A 66 40.67 -4.83 -4.40
N THR A 67 41.84 -5.15 -4.95
CA THR A 67 42.04 -5.41 -6.38
C THR A 67 41.62 -6.83 -6.80
N SER A 68 41.26 -7.69 -5.86
CA SER A 68 40.81 -9.06 -6.11
C SER A 68 39.43 -9.26 -5.52
N LEU A 69 38.48 -9.72 -6.34
CA LEU A 69 37.12 -10.01 -5.86
C LEU A 69 37.07 -11.14 -4.82
N ALA A 70 38.12 -11.95 -4.71
CA ALA A 70 38.21 -13.01 -3.71
C ALA A 70 38.35 -12.46 -2.29
N THR A 71 38.91 -11.26 -2.15
CA THR A 71 39.24 -10.60 -0.88
C THR A 71 38.53 -9.27 -0.69
N ALA A 72 37.62 -8.90 -1.60
CA ALA A 72 36.82 -7.69 -1.46
C ALA A 72 35.74 -7.88 -0.38
N HIS A 73 35.48 -6.82 0.39
CA HIS A 73 34.48 -6.82 1.46
C HIS A 73 33.42 -5.73 1.29
N SER A 74 33.75 -4.69 0.53
CA SER A 74 32.87 -3.54 0.29
C SER A 74 32.94 -3.05 -1.15
N ALA A 75 31.90 -2.35 -1.56
CA ALA A 75 31.80 -1.73 -2.88
C ALA A 75 31.29 -0.29 -2.76
N THR A 76 31.88 0.56 -3.60
CA THR A 76 31.43 1.91 -3.91
C THR A 76 30.94 1.93 -5.34
N PHE A 77 29.93 2.75 -5.60
CA PHE A 77 29.15 2.71 -6.84
C PHE A 77 29.20 4.11 -7.49
N SER A 78 29.33 4.15 -8.82
CA SER A 78 29.31 5.35 -9.64
C SER A 78 28.69 5.08 -11.01
N ASP A 79 28.03 6.10 -11.57
CA ASP A 79 27.38 6.06 -12.89
C ASP A 79 26.26 5.01 -13.01
N GLU A 80 25.49 4.84 -11.93
CA GLU A 80 24.36 3.90 -11.93
C GLU A 80 23.19 4.43 -12.75
N LEU A 81 22.71 3.57 -13.64
CA LEU A 81 21.62 3.85 -14.56
C LEU A 81 20.61 2.70 -14.54
N VAL A 82 19.35 3.07 -14.68
CA VAL A 82 18.28 2.10 -14.96
C VAL A 82 18.53 1.45 -16.32
N LEU A 83 18.49 0.12 -16.36
CA LEU A 83 18.61 -0.70 -17.57
C LEU A 83 17.22 -1.10 -18.10
N GLY A 84 17.20 -1.74 -19.27
CA GLY A 84 15.98 -2.30 -19.86
C GLY A 84 15.49 -3.57 -19.17
N GLY A 85 14.28 -4.02 -19.51
CA GLY A 85 13.69 -5.26 -18.98
C GLY A 85 12.99 -5.12 -17.62
N ASN A 86 12.71 -3.88 -17.20
CA ASN A 86 11.98 -3.61 -15.96
C ASN A 86 10.52 -4.07 -16.08
N THR A 87 9.92 -4.50 -14.96
CA THR A 87 8.54 -5.01 -14.91
C THR A 87 7.78 -4.46 -13.70
N GLY A 88 6.47 -4.68 -13.65
CA GLY A 88 5.61 -4.25 -12.55
C GLY A 88 5.62 -2.73 -12.34
N THR A 89 5.78 -2.30 -11.09
CA THR A 89 5.86 -0.89 -10.69
C THR A 89 6.99 -0.13 -11.39
N PHE A 90 8.04 -0.83 -11.82
CA PHE A 90 9.23 -0.24 -12.45
C PHE A 90 9.19 -0.24 -13.98
N ALA A 91 8.16 -0.84 -14.60
CA ALA A 91 8.08 -1.00 -16.06
C ALA A 91 8.10 0.36 -16.81
N GLY A 92 7.63 1.43 -16.17
CA GLY A 92 7.61 2.77 -16.75
C GLY A 92 8.91 3.56 -16.63
N PHE A 93 9.95 3.01 -15.99
CA PHE A 93 11.21 3.75 -15.81
C PHE A 93 12.00 3.77 -17.10
N ALA A 94 12.40 4.98 -17.53
CA ALA A 94 13.20 5.16 -18.72
C ALA A 94 14.61 4.59 -18.52
N VAL A 95 15.10 3.86 -19.52
CA VAL A 95 16.50 3.40 -19.56
C VAL A 95 17.42 4.62 -19.55
N GLY A 96 18.50 4.56 -18.77
CA GLY A 96 19.40 5.70 -18.57
C GLY A 96 18.96 6.68 -17.49
N THR A 97 17.87 6.40 -16.76
CA THR A 97 17.52 7.19 -15.57
C THR A 97 18.61 7.02 -14.51
N PRO A 98 19.21 8.11 -13.99
CA PRO A 98 20.20 8.03 -12.92
C PRO A 98 19.63 7.38 -11.66
N VAL A 99 20.42 6.51 -11.04
CA VAL A 99 20.13 5.88 -9.76
C VAL A 99 21.15 6.36 -8.75
N VAL A 100 20.70 6.72 -7.56
CA VAL A 100 21.62 7.02 -6.45
C VAL A 100 21.87 5.71 -5.72
N MET A 101 23.13 5.30 -5.58
CA MET A 101 23.51 4.08 -4.87
C MET A 101 24.46 4.40 -3.71
N ALA A 102 24.20 3.82 -2.55
CA ALA A 102 25.06 3.97 -1.38
C ALA A 102 26.22 2.98 -1.43
N SER A 103 27.36 3.38 -0.87
CA SER A 103 28.45 2.44 -0.60
C SER A 103 28.03 1.46 0.48
N TYR A 104 28.49 0.22 0.36
CA TYR A 104 27.98 -0.85 1.22
C TYR A 104 29.01 -1.98 1.41
N THR A 105 28.98 -2.57 2.60
CA THR A 105 29.84 -3.69 3.03
C THR A 105 29.05 -4.99 3.04
N PHE A 106 29.45 -5.93 2.18
CA PHE A 106 28.81 -7.23 2.02
C PHE A 106 29.45 -8.36 2.83
N ASP A 107 30.68 -8.18 3.33
CA ASP A 107 31.34 -9.17 4.16
C ASP A 107 32.18 -8.52 5.29
N PRO A 108 31.76 -8.60 6.57
CA PRO A 108 30.47 -9.10 7.02
C PRO A 108 29.32 -8.18 6.56
N SER A 109 28.14 -8.78 6.33
CA SER A 109 26.94 -8.05 5.92
C SER A 109 26.57 -6.93 6.90
N THR A 110 26.41 -5.71 6.39
CA THR A 110 25.87 -4.57 7.14
C THR A 110 24.49 -4.14 6.64
N ILE A 111 23.64 -3.66 7.54
CA ILE A 111 22.40 -2.96 7.18
C ILE A 111 22.77 -1.68 6.42
N THR A 112 22.12 -1.41 5.29
CA THR A 112 22.32 -0.18 4.52
C THR A 112 20.99 0.44 4.16
N ASN A 113 20.67 1.53 4.84
CA ASN A 113 19.47 2.31 4.57
C ASN A 113 19.69 3.14 3.30
N GLY A 114 18.78 3.04 2.33
CA GLY A 114 18.90 3.69 1.04
C GLY A 114 20.04 3.15 0.18
N LEU A 115 20.18 1.81 0.12
CA LEU A 115 21.17 1.17 -0.75
C LEU A 115 21.05 1.65 -2.20
N TRP A 116 19.83 1.80 -2.70
CA TRP A 116 19.58 2.52 -3.95
C TRP A 116 18.30 3.36 -3.87
N SER A 117 18.26 4.43 -4.66
CA SER A 117 17.08 5.27 -4.84
C SER A 117 16.93 5.74 -6.29
N VAL A 118 15.70 5.67 -6.82
CA VAL A 118 15.35 6.16 -8.16
C VAL A 118 13.86 6.52 -8.23
N ASN A 119 13.53 7.65 -8.84
CA ASN A 119 12.15 8.12 -9.04
C ASN A 119 11.26 8.06 -7.77
N GLY A 120 11.85 8.34 -6.60
CA GLY A 120 11.15 8.30 -5.31
C GLY A 120 10.98 6.92 -4.70
N PHE A 121 11.46 5.87 -5.35
CA PHE A 121 11.57 4.53 -4.76
C PHE A 121 12.94 4.34 -4.13
N THR A 122 12.98 3.71 -2.97
CA THR A 122 14.20 3.49 -2.20
C THR A 122 14.21 2.09 -1.63
N PHE A 123 15.33 1.37 -1.77
CA PHE A 123 15.54 0.08 -1.14
C PHE A 123 16.49 0.17 0.04
N ASN A 124 16.03 -0.37 1.17
CA ASN A 124 16.78 -0.45 2.40
C ASN A 124 17.22 -1.90 2.61
N LEU A 125 18.52 -2.15 2.51
CA LEU A 125 19.10 -3.48 2.69
C LEU A 125 19.16 -3.81 4.18
N LEU A 126 18.61 -4.98 4.56
CA LEU A 126 18.63 -5.49 5.92
C LEU A 126 19.75 -6.49 6.13
N SER A 127 19.99 -7.36 5.15
CA SER A 127 21.03 -8.37 5.22
C SER A 127 21.45 -8.83 3.84
N SER A 128 22.64 -9.40 3.77
CA SER A 128 23.20 -9.97 2.57
C SER A 128 24.11 -11.15 2.84
N THR A 129 24.38 -11.89 1.77
CA THR A 129 25.30 -13.01 1.75
C THR A 129 26.04 -13.03 0.42
N VAL A 130 27.33 -13.33 0.47
CA VAL A 130 28.09 -13.60 -0.75
C VAL A 130 27.77 -15.03 -1.19
N VAL A 131 27.14 -15.15 -2.34
CA VAL A 131 26.71 -16.43 -2.90
C VAL A 131 27.86 -17.16 -3.56
N SER A 132 28.71 -16.43 -4.28
CA SER A 132 29.91 -16.95 -4.93
C SER A 132 30.94 -15.85 -5.11
N ARG A 133 32.22 -16.20 -4.97
CA ARG A 133 33.33 -15.29 -5.23
C ARG A 133 34.55 -16.03 -5.77
N SER A 134 35.27 -15.39 -6.68
CA SER A 134 36.59 -15.78 -7.19
C SER A 134 37.43 -14.51 -7.35
N SER A 135 38.66 -14.60 -7.88
CA SER A 135 39.47 -13.40 -8.16
C SER A 135 38.85 -12.48 -9.22
N THR A 136 37.98 -13.00 -10.09
CA THR A 136 37.42 -12.28 -11.24
C THR A 136 35.89 -12.23 -11.27
N PHE A 137 35.22 -12.87 -10.31
CA PHE A 137 33.77 -12.88 -10.21
C PHE A 137 33.31 -12.69 -8.77
N LEU A 138 32.26 -11.91 -8.57
CA LEU A 138 31.58 -11.75 -7.29
C LEU A 138 30.08 -11.78 -7.52
N SER A 139 29.36 -12.52 -6.68
CA SER A 139 27.91 -12.57 -6.64
C SER A 139 27.44 -12.46 -5.20
N VAL A 140 26.63 -11.44 -4.92
CA VAL A 140 26.05 -11.14 -3.61
C VAL A 140 24.54 -11.11 -3.75
N SER A 141 23.84 -11.68 -2.78
CA SER A 141 22.38 -11.61 -2.66
C SER A 141 22.03 -11.01 -1.31
N GLY A 142 20.87 -10.38 -1.21
CA GLY A 142 20.41 -9.76 0.01
C GLY A 142 18.91 -9.57 0.05
N THR A 143 18.44 -9.20 1.23
CA THR A 143 17.03 -8.96 1.52
C THR A 143 16.86 -7.58 2.12
N GLY A 144 15.73 -6.96 1.84
CA GLY A 144 15.45 -5.61 2.30
C GLY A 144 14.00 -5.20 2.11
N ILE A 145 13.74 -3.91 2.29
CA ILE A 145 12.42 -3.31 2.14
C ILE A 145 12.50 -2.22 1.08
N ILE A 146 11.63 -2.28 0.08
CA ILE A 146 11.42 -1.21 -0.90
C ILE A 146 10.32 -0.30 -0.37
N THR A 147 10.59 1.00 -0.38
CA THR A 147 9.63 2.07 -0.09
C THR A 147 9.43 2.91 -1.34
N GLY A 148 8.26 3.51 -1.50
CA GLY A 148 7.93 4.32 -2.67
C GLY A 148 7.24 5.63 -2.27
N PRO A 149 6.84 6.43 -3.27
CA PRO A 149 6.04 7.64 -3.06
C PRO A 149 4.70 7.33 -2.37
N ALA A 150 4.00 8.39 -1.94
CA ALA A 150 2.67 8.24 -1.36
C ALA A 150 1.74 7.41 -2.26
N GLY A 151 1.02 6.45 -1.67
CA GLY A 151 0.19 5.50 -2.39
C GLY A 151 0.84 4.12 -2.60
N PHE A 152 2.10 3.92 -2.20
CA PHE A 152 2.75 2.60 -2.19
C PHE A 152 3.00 2.08 -0.78
N ASP A 153 2.81 0.77 -0.60
CA ASP A 153 3.16 0.07 0.64
C ASP A 153 4.63 -0.35 0.65
N ALA A 154 5.25 -0.24 1.84
CA ALA A 154 6.59 -0.76 2.06
C ALA A 154 6.59 -2.28 1.81
N THR A 155 7.35 -2.72 0.82
CA THR A 155 7.28 -4.10 0.31
C THR A 155 8.61 -4.81 0.50
N PRO A 156 8.64 -6.03 1.08
CA PRO A 156 9.85 -6.85 1.13
C PRO A 156 10.38 -7.18 -0.27
N GLY A 157 11.68 -7.01 -0.46
CA GLY A 157 12.36 -7.23 -1.73
C GLY A 157 13.66 -7.99 -1.57
N MET A 158 14.01 -8.73 -2.61
CA MET A 158 15.35 -9.28 -2.81
C MET A 158 16.24 -8.24 -3.49
N TRP A 159 17.55 -8.32 -3.26
CA TRP A 159 18.56 -7.60 -4.02
C TRP A 159 19.65 -8.57 -4.41
N ALA A 160 20.18 -8.41 -5.63
CA ALA A 160 21.31 -9.18 -6.10
C ALA A 160 22.29 -8.26 -6.83
N PHE A 161 23.58 -8.55 -6.65
CA PHE A 161 24.69 -7.90 -7.32
C PHE A 161 25.70 -8.90 -7.85
N THR A 162 26.10 -8.70 -9.10
CA THR A 162 27.19 -9.43 -9.73
C THR A 162 28.20 -8.47 -10.33
N SER A 163 29.48 -8.83 -10.20
CA SER A 163 30.58 -8.17 -10.90
C SER A 163 31.49 -9.21 -11.53
N GLN A 164 31.93 -8.90 -12.75
CA GLN A 164 32.90 -9.70 -13.51
C GLN A 164 34.08 -8.82 -13.93
N ASN A 165 35.26 -9.44 -14.05
CA ASN A 165 36.50 -8.83 -14.53
C ASN A 165 37.01 -7.64 -13.70
N ALA A 166 37.22 -7.81 -12.39
CA ALA A 166 38.01 -6.85 -11.59
C ALA A 166 39.53 -6.86 -11.89
N GLY A 167 39.94 -7.40 -13.04
CA GLY A 167 41.35 -7.47 -13.49
C GLY A 167 41.89 -6.12 -13.94
N GLY A 168 41.79 -5.10 -13.09
CA GLY A 168 42.40 -3.78 -13.27
C GLY A 168 41.71 -2.83 -14.25
N HIS A 169 40.43 -3.04 -14.58
CA HIS A 169 39.68 -2.13 -15.46
C HIS A 169 38.40 -1.62 -14.78
N PRO A 170 38.10 -0.32 -14.85
CA PRO A 170 37.02 0.35 -14.11
C PRO A 170 35.62 0.10 -14.70
N HIS A 171 35.39 -1.01 -15.40
CA HIS A 171 34.11 -1.23 -16.10
C HIS A 171 33.66 -2.68 -15.89
N SER A 172 32.86 -2.89 -14.84
CA SER A 172 32.21 -4.16 -14.54
C SER A 172 30.70 -3.94 -14.63
N THR A 173 30.07 -4.43 -15.69
CA THR A 173 28.63 -4.35 -15.91
C THR A 173 27.86 -5.07 -14.81
N PHE A 174 27.02 -4.32 -14.09
CA PHE A 174 26.13 -4.82 -13.03
C PHE A 174 24.72 -5.09 -13.59
N SER A 175 24.04 -6.13 -13.08
CA SER A 175 22.62 -6.39 -13.29
C SER A 175 21.91 -6.59 -11.95
N PHE A 176 21.03 -5.66 -11.60
CA PHE A 176 20.13 -5.73 -10.44
C PHE A 176 18.88 -6.56 -10.77
N SER A 177 18.36 -7.33 -9.81
CA SER A 177 16.96 -7.77 -9.82
C SER A 177 16.36 -7.68 -8.42
N ALA A 178 15.22 -7.00 -8.30
CA ALA A 178 14.35 -7.12 -7.14
C ALA A 178 13.18 -8.03 -7.48
N ASN A 179 12.94 -9.01 -6.60
CA ASN A 179 11.74 -9.82 -6.62
C ASN A 179 10.98 -9.54 -5.32
N THR A 180 9.70 -9.22 -5.43
CA THR A 180 8.83 -9.03 -4.28
C THR A 180 8.36 -10.39 -3.79
N VAL A 181 8.67 -10.72 -2.55
CA VAL A 181 8.10 -11.90 -1.89
C VAL A 181 6.60 -11.66 -1.79
N ALA A 182 5.78 -12.65 -2.16
CA ALA A 182 4.33 -12.62 -1.96
C ALA A 182 4.01 -12.66 -0.44
N GLY A 183 4.32 -11.59 0.27
CA GLY A 183 3.90 -11.35 1.64
C GLY A 183 2.47 -10.83 1.61
N GLY A 184 1.58 -11.46 2.37
CA GLY A 184 0.15 -11.16 2.39
C GLY A 184 -0.11 -9.66 2.47
N VAL A 185 -0.91 -9.18 1.52
CA VAL A 185 -1.35 -7.78 1.41
C VAL A 185 -1.92 -7.35 2.76
N PRO A 186 -1.35 -6.33 3.43
CA PRO A 186 -1.99 -5.73 4.58
C PRO A 186 -3.34 -5.14 4.15
N ASP A 187 -4.45 -5.69 4.61
CA ASP A 187 -5.81 -5.28 4.26
C ASP A 187 -6.23 -3.93 4.90
N GLY A 188 -5.28 -3.20 5.48
CA GLY A 188 -5.49 -1.92 6.16
C GLY A 188 -6.50 -1.99 7.31
N GLY A 189 -6.79 -3.17 7.86
CA GLY A 189 -7.83 -3.36 8.88
C GLY A 189 -9.27 -3.28 8.37
N MET A 190 -9.47 -3.17 7.04
CA MET A 190 -10.81 -3.04 6.45
C MET A 190 -11.64 -4.30 6.62
N THR A 191 -11.01 -5.47 6.67
CA THR A 191 -11.69 -6.76 6.90
C THR A 191 -12.34 -6.80 8.28
N ILE A 192 -11.70 -6.19 9.29
CA ILE A 192 -12.28 -6.05 10.64
C ILE A 192 -13.44 -5.07 10.63
N VAL A 193 -13.33 -3.96 9.90
CA VAL A 193 -14.43 -2.97 9.80
C VAL A 193 -15.64 -3.54 9.07
N LEU A 194 -15.44 -4.26 7.96
CA LEU A 194 -16.51 -4.91 7.20
C LEU A 194 -17.16 -6.06 7.99
N LEU A 195 -16.35 -6.81 8.76
CA LEU A 195 -16.85 -7.82 9.68
C LEU A 195 -17.63 -7.20 10.84
N ALA A 196 -17.12 -6.14 11.45
CA ALA A 196 -17.78 -5.43 12.55
C ALA A 196 -19.10 -4.80 12.10
N THR A 197 -19.11 -4.14 10.93
CA THR A 197 -20.34 -3.58 10.34
C THR A 197 -21.33 -4.65 9.92
N GLY A 198 -20.88 -5.78 9.36
CA GLY A 198 -21.73 -6.93 9.06
C GLY A 198 -22.38 -7.53 10.32
N LEU A 199 -21.61 -7.68 11.40
CA LEU A 199 -22.12 -8.15 12.70
C LEU A 199 -23.09 -7.16 13.34
N MET A 200 -22.81 -5.86 13.26
CA MET A 200 -23.73 -4.81 13.72
C MET A 200 -25.05 -4.80 12.93
N GLY A 201 -24.99 -5.00 11.61
CA GLY A 201 -26.17 -5.15 10.76
C GLY A 201 -27.00 -6.39 11.11
N LEU A 202 -26.35 -7.53 11.35
CA LEU A 202 -27.02 -8.76 11.76
C LEU A 202 -27.65 -8.66 13.15
N ALA A 203 -26.97 -8.00 14.10
CA ALA A 203 -27.49 -7.73 15.44
C ALA A 203 -28.72 -6.81 15.40
N ALA A 204 -28.69 -5.74 14.59
CA ALA A 204 -29.82 -4.84 14.40
C ALA A 204 -31.01 -5.56 13.73
N PHE A 205 -30.75 -6.44 12.76
CA PHE A 205 -31.79 -7.26 12.14
C PHE A 205 -32.43 -8.20 13.17
N ARG A 206 -31.64 -8.93 13.97
CA ARG A 206 -32.14 -9.76 15.07
C ARG A 206 -32.97 -8.97 16.07
N ALA A 207 -32.51 -7.80 16.52
CA ALA A 207 -33.24 -6.98 17.49
C ALA A 207 -34.60 -6.49 16.98
N LYS A 208 -34.74 -6.29 15.66
CA LYS A 208 -36.01 -5.88 15.03
C LYS A 208 -37.03 -7.02 14.95
N PHE A 209 -36.58 -8.25 14.74
CA PHE A 209 -37.45 -9.42 14.54
C PHE A 209 -37.62 -10.31 15.77
N ALA A 210 -36.77 -10.17 16.80
CA ALA A 210 -36.90 -10.89 18.07
C ALA A 210 -37.99 -10.32 19.01
N LYS A 211 -38.72 -9.28 18.57
CA LYS A 211 -39.81 -8.62 19.32
C LYS A 211 -41.21 -8.96 18.78
N VAL A 212 -41.30 -9.98 17.93
CA VAL A 212 -42.57 -10.59 17.47
C VAL A 212 -42.85 -11.84 18.29
#